data_AF-A0A402ASE8-F1
#
_entry.id   AF-A0A402ASE8-F1
#
_cell.length_a   1.000
_cell.length_b   1.000
_cell.length_c   1.000
_cell.angle_alpha   90.00
_cell.angle_beta   90.00
_cell.angle_gamma   90.00
#
_symmetry.space_group_name_H-M   'P 1'
#
loop_
_entity.id
_entity.type
_entity.pdbx_description
1 polymer ?
#
loop_
_entity_poly.entity_id
_entity_poly.type
_entity_poly.pdbx_seq_one_letter_code
_entity_poly.pdbx_strand_id
1 'polypeptide(L)'
;MKPPMYVRALGPAEQAGLEAGLRSSDAFTLRRSQILLASNRKQRPKVIAQNLGCATQTVRNAIHAFEEKGVDCLKQESSRPKTVQAQFDQAKCEALRATLHQSPRIYGKKTSVWTLALAAEVCFEQGLTESLVSIETIRQALLRLGVGWQRAKHWITSPDPDYLKKKNDVTPSLRWPSARDGLSAIRMRCGGVA
;
A
#
# COMPACT_ATOMS: atom_id res chain seq x y z
N MET A 1 25.91 1.52 30.39
CA MET A 1 25.92 2.20 29.07
C MET A 1 26.11 1.14 27.98
N LYS A 2 25.31 1.17 26.91
CA LYS A 2 25.54 0.26 25.76
C LYS A 2 26.86 0.65 25.06
N PRO A 3 27.68 -0.33 24.62
CA PRO A 3 28.93 -0.03 23.94
C PRO A 3 28.67 0.78 22.66
N PRO A 4 29.56 1.73 22.31
CA PRO A 4 29.43 2.49 21.07
C PRO A 4 29.52 1.55 19.87
N MET A 5 28.53 1.65 18.99
CA MET A 5 28.46 0.89 17.74
C MET A 5 29.40 1.51 16.71
N TYR A 6 30.22 0.68 16.08
CA TYR A 6 31.09 1.05 14.96
C TYR A 6 30.84 0.10 13.80
N VAL A 7 31.10 0.57 12.59
CA VAL A 7 31.20 -0.29 11.41
C VAL A 7 32.37 -1.27 11.56
N ARG A 8 32.22 -2.48 11.00
CA ARG A 8 33.31 -3.44 10.83
C ARG A 8 34.45 -2.89 9.97
N ALA A 9 35.59 -3.57 9.97
CA ALA A 9 36.69 -3.21 9.09
C ALA A 9 36.23 -3.26 7.61
N LEU A 10 36.53 -2.18 6.88
CA LEU A 10 36.18 -2.06 5.47
C LEU A 10 37.22 -2.75 4.60
N GLY A 11 36.78 -3.56 3.64
CA GLY A 11 37.64 -4.06 2.57
C GLY A 11 38.03 -2.97 1.58
N PRO A 12 39.09 -3.15 0.76
CA PRO A 12 39.54 -2.14 -0.21
C PRO A 12 38.45 -1.72 -1.21
N ALA A 13 37.67 -2.68 -1.71
CA ALA A 13 36.56 -2.41 -2.62
C ALA A 13 35.41 -1.62 -1.94
N GLU A 14 35.12 -1.92 -0.68
CA GLU A 14 34.09 -1.22 0.09
C GLU A 14 34.52 0.22 0.37
N GLN A 15 35.77 0.41 0.76
CA GLN A 15 36.34 1.73 0.99
C GLN A 15 36.30 2.58 -0.28
N ALA A 16 36.72 2.03 -1.43
CA ALA A 16 36.63 2.71 -2.72
C ALA A 16 35.18 3.10 -3.08
N GLY A 17 34.20 2.22 -2.80
CA GLY A 17 32.78 2.51 -2.99
C GLY A 17 32.27 3.67 -2.13
N LEU A 18 32.67 3.72 -0.86
CA LEU A 18 32.33 4.83 0.03
C LEU A 18 33.00 6.14 -0.39
N GLU A 19 34.26 6.10 -0.81
CA GLU A 19 35.01 7.26 -1.31
C GLU A 19 34.42 7.80 -2.63
N ALA A 20 33.96 6.91 -3.51
CA ALA A 20 33.21 7.32 -4.71
C ALA A 20 31.90 8.04 -4.32
N GLY A 21 31.20 7.56 -3.29
CA GLY A 21 30.00 8.20 -2.78
C GLY A 21 30.21 9.60 -2.20
N LEU A 22 31.42 9.96 -1.76
CA LEU A 22 31.76 11.34 -1.37
C LEU A 22 31.77 12.33 -2.54
N ARG A 23 31.83 11.83 -3.79
CA ARG A 23 31.74 12.64 -5.00
C ARG A 23 30.32 12.67 -5.61
N SER A 24 29.36 12.00 -4.98
CA SER A 24 27.98 11.94 -5.48
C SER A 24 27.26 13.28 -5.25
N SER A 25 26.43 13.67 -6.22
CA SER A 25 25.50 14.80 -6.08
C SER A 25 24.25 14.44 -5.26
N ASP A 26 23.98 13.14 -5.07
CA ASP A 26 22.91 12.68 -4.20
C ASP A 26 23.30 12.85 -2.73
N ALA A 27 22.56 13.72 -2.03
CA ALA A 27 22.76 14.02 -0.63
C ALA A 27 22.62 12.79 0.28
N PHE A 28 21.78 11.81 -0.10
CA PHE A 28 21.64 10.58 0.68
C PHE A 28 22.92 9.75 0.61
N THR A 29 23.40 9.46 -0.60
CA THR A 29 24.66 8.75 -0.85
C THR A 29 25.84 9.44 -0.16
N LEU A 30 25.98 10.76 -0.37
CA LEU A 30 27.05 11.58 0.20
C LEU A 30 27.10 11.48 1.73
N ARG A 31 25.97 11.75 2.39
CA ARG A 31 25.87 11.74 3.85
C ARG A 31 26.17 10.36 4.40
N ARG A 32 25.65 9.30 3.78
CA ARG A 32 25.86 7.93 4.25
C ARG A 32 27.33 7.50 4.12
N SER A 33 27.99 7.88 3.01
CA SER A 33 29.44 7.68 2.85
C SER A 33 30.26 8.40 3.93
N GLN A 34 29.94 9.67 4.23
CA GLN A 34 30.59 10.42 5.31
C GLN A 34 30.44 9.73 6.66
N ILE A 35 29.23 9.25 6.99
CA ILE A 35 28.96 8.53 8.23
C ILE A 35 29.81 7.27 8.35
N LEU A 36 29.83 6.44 7.30
CA LEU A 36 30.51 5.13 7.32
C LEU A 36 32.03 5.29 7.39
N LEU A 37 32.60 6.23 6.64
CA LEU A 37 34.03 6.54 6.72
C LEU A 37 34.42 7.11 8.09
N ALA A 38 33.61 7.99 8.67
CA ALA A 38 33.82 8.51 10.02
C ALA A 38 33.72 7.41 11.09
N SER A 39 32.77 6.49 10.93
CA SER A 39 32.64 5.34 11.83
C SER A 39 33.82 4.37 11.70
N ASN A 40 34.38 4.18 10.50
CA ASN A 40 35.56 3.34 10.28
C ASN A 40 36.79 3.93 11.00
N ARG A 41 36.90 5.26 11.04
CA ARG A 41 37.89 6.01 11.85
C ARG A 41 37.61 5.98 13.37
N LYS A 42 36.72 5.09 13.84
CA LYS A 42 36.34 4.91 15.24
C LYS A 42 35.76 6.17 15.91
N GLN A 43 35.15 7.07 15.14
CA GLN A 43 34.38 8.17 15.71
C GLN A 43 33.07 7.65 16.30
N ARG A 44 32.68 8.18 17.47
CA ARG A 44 31.44 7.80 18.15
C ARG A 44 30.23 8.30 17.36
N PRO A 45 29.12 7.53 17.26
CA PRO A 45 27.90 7.95 16.56
C PRO A 45 27.36 9.33 16.97
N LYS A 46 27.50 9.72 18.25
CA LYS A 46 27.08 11.04 18.74
C LYS A 46 27.91 12.18 18.14
N VAL A 47 29.22 12.00 17.99
CA VAL A 47 30.13 12.99 17.42
C VAL A 47 29.89 13.12 15.92
N ILE A 48 29.74 11.99 15.22
CA ILE A 48 29.41 11.97 13.78
C ILE A 48 28.09 12.71 13.53
N ALA A 49 27.07 12.44 14.35
CA ALA A 49 25.77 13.09 14.24
C ALA A 49 25.84 14.61 14.41
N GLN A 50 26.63 15.09 15.38
CA GLN A 50 26.87 16.51 15.62
C GLN A 50 27.60 17.17 14.44
N ASN A 51 28.66 16.55 13.93
CA ASN A 51 29.46 17.09 12.83
C ASN A 51 28.66 17.17 11.52
N LEU A 52 27.73 16.25 11.29
CA LEU A 52 26.92 16.18 10.07
C LEU A 52 25.53 16.82 10.22
N GLY A 53 25.21 17.39 11.38
CA GLY A 53 23.90 18.01 11.65
C GLY A 53 22.71 17.05 11.51
N CYS A 54 22.86 15.77 11.89
CA CYS A 54 21.80 14.75 11.79
C CYS A 54 21.52 14.07 13.14
N ALA A 55 20.44 13.29 13.20
CA ALA A 55 20.11 12.55 14.41
C ALA A 55 21.07 11.38 14.64
N THR A 56 21.41 11.07 15.89
CA THR A 56 22.26 9.90 16.21
C THR A 56 21.66 8.59 15.70
N GLN A 57 20.32 8.48 15.62
CA GLN A 57 19.67 7.30 15.06
C GLN A 57 19.94 7.14 13.56
N THR A 58 20.09 8.23 12.81
CA THR A 58 20.48 8.18 11.40
C THR A 58 21.85 7.52 11.23
N VAL A 59 22.80 7.84 12.12
CA VAL A 59 24.13 7.22 12.11
C VAL A 59 24.03 5.72 12.42
N ARG A 60 23.25 5.33 13.43
CA ARG A 60 23.05 3.90 13.76
C ARG A 60 22.40 3.15 12.60
N ASN A 61 21.37 3.71 11.98
CA ASN A 61 20.70 3.12 10.81
C ASN A 61 21.66 2.98 9.62
N ALA A 62 22.57 3.93 9.44
CA ALA A 62 23.61 3.84 8.42
C ALA A 62 24.54 2.65 8.65
N ILE A 63 25.06 2.50 9.87
CA ILE A 63 25.94 1.37 10.25
C ILE A 63 25.19 0.05 10.11
N HIS A 64 23.98 -0.07 10.66
CA HIS A 64 23.18 -1.30 10.56
C HIS A 64 22.93 -1.73 9.12
N ALA A 65 22.54 -0.81 8.23
CA ALA A 65 22.29 -1.20 6.84
C ALA A 65 23.59 -1.55 6.09
N PHE A 66 24.73 -0.99 6.48
CA PHE A 66 26.01 -1.39 5.92
C PHE A 66 26.40 -2.80 6.36
N GLU A 67 26.16 -3.17 7.61
CA GLU A 67 26.39 -4.55 8.06
C GLU A 67 25.47 -5.56 7.34
N GLU A 68 24.25 -5.16 7.00
CA GLU A 68 23.28 -6.02 6.29
C GLU A 68 23.54 -6.11 4.77
N LYS A 69 23.92 -4.99 4.12
CA LYS A 69 23.91 -4.86 2.65
C LYS A 69 25.24 -4.40 2.05
N GLY A 70 26.24 -4.07 2.86
CA GLY A 70 27.51 -3.51 2.40
C GLY A 70 27.32 -2.18 1.65
N VAL A 71 28.03 -2.03 0.54
CA VAL A 71 28.04 -0.80 -0.29
C VAL A 71 26.67 -0.50 -0.89
N ASP A 72 25.80 -1.49 -1.09
CA ASP A 72 24.45 -1.27 -1.61
C ASP A 72 23.58 -0.41 -0.69
N CYS A 73 23.95 -0.25 0.59
CA CYS A 73 23.25 0.65 1.50
C CYS A 73 23.33 2.14 1.10
N LEU A 74 24.26 2.50 0.20
CA LEU A 74 24.38 3.85 -0.34
C LEU A 74 23.22 4.22 -1.25
N LYS A 75 22.57 3.24 -1.90
CA LYS A 75 21.41 3.49 -2.76
C LYS A 75 20.18 3.73 -1.91
N GLN A 76 19.50 4.86 -2.13
CA GLN A 76 18.27 5.16 -1.42
C GLN A 76 17.17 4.19 -1.85
N GLU A 77 16.63 3.43 -0.88
CA GLU A 77 15.44 2.61 -1.11
C GLU A 77 14.18 3.48 -1.11
N SER A 78 13.11 2.98 -1.75
CA SER A 78 11.82 3.65 -1.74
C SER A 78 11.34 3.90 -0.30
N SER A 79 10.89 5.13 -0.02
CA SER A 79 10.23 5.46 1.25
C SER A 79 8.82 4.88 1.37
N ARG A 80 8.33 4.17 0.33
CA ARG A 80 7.04 3.50 0.37
C ARG A 80 7.08 2.38 1.42
N PRO A 81 6.07 2.28 2.30
CA PRO A 81 6.00 1.18 3.26
C PRO A 81 6.14 -0.17 2.53
N LYS A 82 7.15 -0.96 2.92
CA LYS A 82 7.42 -2.28 2.34
C LYS A 82 6.28 -3.27 2.60
N THR A 83 5.61 -3.08 3.74
CA THR A 83 4.45 -3.86 4.15
C THR A 83 3.33 -2.90 4.50
N VAL A 84 2.45 -2.61 3.54
CA VAL A 84 1.11 -2.15 3.92
C VAL A 84 0.39 -3.43 4.31
N GLN A 85 0.17 -3.67 5.61
CA GLN A 85 -0.79 -4.69 6.01
C GLN A 85 -2.14 -4.27 5.42
N ALA A 86 -2.46 -4.86 4.28
CA ALA A 86 -3.72 -4.62 3.65
C ALA A 86 -4.78 -5.25 4.55
N GLN A 87 -5.67 -4.43 5.11
CA GLN A 87 -6.84 -4.92 5.85
C GLN A 87 -7.65 -5.94 5.02
N PHE A 88 -7.53 -5.86 3.69
CA PHE A 88 -7.95 -6.85 2.72
C PHE A 88 -6.74 -7.54 2.07
N ASP A 89 -6.47 -8.75 2.53
CA ASP A 89 -5.64 -9.70 1.80
C ASP A 89 -6.37 -10.23 0.55
N GLN A 90 -5.65 -10.88 -0.37
CA GLN A 90 -6.21 -11.39 -1.62
C GLN A 90 -7.43 -12.31 -1.40
N ALA A 91 -7.37 -13.19 -0.40
CA ALA A 91 -8.49 -14.06 -0.04
C ALA A 91 -9.73 -13.26 0.45
N LYS A 92 -9.51 -12.18 1.22
CA LYS A 92 -10.59 -11.30 1.69
C LYS A 92 -11.19 -10.47 0.54
N CYS A 93 -10.36 -10.07 -0.42
CA CYS A 93 -10.82 -9.42 -1.65
C CYS A 93 -11.72 -10.36 -2.48
N GLU A 94 -11.33 -11.63 -2.62
CA GLU A 94 -12.15 -12.63 -3.33
C GLU A 94 -13.46 -12.94 -2.60
N ALA A 95 -13.43 -13.02 -1.27
CA ALA A 95 -14.65 -13.16 -0.46
C ALA A 95 -15.58 -11.93 -0.62
N LEU A 96 -15.03 -10.71 -0.57
CA LEU A 96 -15.77 -9.47 -0.86
C LEU A 96 -16.41 -9.54 -2.25
N ARG A 97 -15.70 -10.04 -3.27
CA ARG A 97 -16.25 -10.22 -4.62
C ARG A 97 -17.43 -11.19 -4.62
N ALA A 98 -17.31 -12.32 -3.94
CA ALA A 98 -18.39 -13.31 -3.84
C ALA A 98 -19.63 -12.73 -3.15
N THR A 99 -19.46 -11.96 -2.07
CA THR A 99 -20.54 -11.26 -1.36
C THR A 99 -21.24 -10.26 -2.27
N LEU A 100 -20.48 -9.44 -3.00
CA LEU A 100 -21.02 -8.42 -3.90
C LEU A 100 -21.77 -9.00 -5.11
N HIS A 101 -21.48 -10.23 -5.52
CA HIS A 101 -22.22 -10.94 -6.57
C HIS A 101 -23.65 -11.31 -6.14
N GLN A 102 -23.91 -11.41 -4.84
CA GLN A 102 -25.22 -11.74 -4.29
C GLN A 102 -26.06 -10.48 -4.04
N SER A 103 -27.36 -10.65 -3.83
CA SER A 103 -28.24 -9.53 -3.47
C SER A 103 -28.03 -9.13 -2.00
N PRO A 104 -27.96 -7.82 -1.66
CA PRO A 104 -27.85 -7.37 -0.27
C PRO A 104 -28.99 -7.87 0.66
N ARG A 105 -30.12 -8.29 0.07
CA ARG A 105 -31.26 -8.86 0.80
C ARG A 105 -30.93 -10.16 1.54
N ILE A 106 -30.01 -10.95 1.01
CA ILE A 106 -29.55 -12.20 1.64
C ILE A 106 -28.87 -11.91 2.98
N TYR A 107 -28.24 -10.74 3.08
CA TYR A 107 -27.55 -10.26 4.27
C TYR A 107 -28.45 -9.41 5.18
N GLY A 108 -29.78 -9.54 5.06
CA GLY A 108 -30.74 -8.85 5.92
C GLY A 108 -30.90 -7.35 5.67
N LYS A 109 -30.35 -6.82 4.57
CA LYS A 109 -30.46 -5.40 4.23
C LYS A 109 -31.76 -5.14 3.44
N LYS A 110 -32.45 -4.04 3.77
CA LYS A 110 -33.75 -3.67 3.18
C LYS A 110 -33.65 -3.19 1.72
N THR A 111 -32.43 -2.94 1.24
CA THR A 111 -32.13 -2.42 -0.09
C THR A 111 -31.77 -3.53 -1.08
N SER A 112 -32.14 -3.36 -2.35
CA SER A 112 -31.75 -4.27 -3.45
C SER A 112 -30.47 -3.84 -4.18
N VAL A 113 -29.82 -2.76 -3.71
CA VAL A 113 -28.68 -2.13 -4.36
C VAL A 113 -27.50 -2.09 -3.39
N TRP A 114 -26.34 -2.55 -3.86
CA TRP A 114 -25.09 -2.39 -3.13
C TRP A 114 -24.65 -0.92 -3.15
N THR A 115 -24.36 -0.38 -1.98
CA THR A 115 -23.54 0.83 -1.81
C THR A 115 -22.20 0.42 -1.20
N LEU A 116 -21.15 1.23 -1.40
CA LEU A 116 -19.85 0.94 -0.80
C LEU A 116 -19.89 0.93 0.73
N ALA A 117 -20.74 1.77 1.33
CA ALA A 117 -21.00 1.75 2.78
C ALA A 117 -21.65 0.43 3.21
N LEU A 118 -22.65 -0.05 2.46
CA LEU A 118 -23.30 -1.33 2.74
C LEU A 118 -22.33 -2.51 2.58
N ALA A 119 -21.44 -2.45 1.59
CA ALA A 119 -20.37 -3.43 1.45
C ALA A 119 -19.43 -3.44 2.66
N ALA A 120 -19.15 -2.27 3.26
CA ALA A 120 -18.33 -2.17 4.47
C ALA A 120 -18.98 -2.84 5.67
N GLU A 121 -20.26 -2.53 5.87
CA GLU A 121 -21.06 -3.13 6.93
C GLU A 121 -21.14 -4.64 6.79
N VAL A 122 -21.47 -5.14 5.60
CA VAL A 122 -21.58 -6.59 5.37
C VAL A 122 -20.23 -7.27 5.49
N CYS A 123 -19.12 -6.66 5.03
CA CYS A 123 -17.79 -7.23 5.25
C CYS A 123 -17.43 -7.36 6.73
N PHE A 124 -17.82 -6.38 7.54
CA PHE A 124 -17.63 -6.43 8.99
C PHE A 124 -18.54 -7.49 9.64
N GLU A 125 -19.82 -7.53 9.28
CA GLU A 125 -20.79 -8.51 9.78
C GLU A 125 -20.42 -9.96 9.41
N GLN A 126 -19.81 -10.17 8.25
CA GLN A 126 -19.31 -11.48 7.79
C GLN A 126 -17.93 -11.85 8.39
N GLY A 127 -17.34 -10.99 9.22
CA GLY A 127 -16.03 -11.22 9.85
C GLY A 127 -14.85 -11.15 8.88
N LEU A 128 -15.03 -10.59 7.69
CA LEU A 128 -13.94 -10.41 6.71
C LEU A 128 -12.92 -9.39 7.21
N THR A 129 -13.37 -8.39 7.96
CA THR A 129 -12.53 -7.35 8.56
C THR A 129 -12.74 -7.27 10.06
N GLU A 130 -11.66 -7.11 10.83
CA GLU A 130 -11.71 -7.01 12.31
C GLU A 130 -12.38 -5.73 12.81
N SER A 131 -12.45 -4.71 11.95
CA SER A 131 -13.10 -3.44 12.21
C SER A 131 -13.89 -2.98 10.98
N LEU A 132 -14.80 -2.02 11.19
CA LEU A 132 -15.55 -1.41 10.10
C LEU A 132 -14.58 -0.59 9.24
N VAL A 133 -14.43 -1.01 8.00
CA VAL A 133 -13.49 -0.41 7.06
C VAL A 133 -14.09 0.82 6.38
N SER A 134 -13.24 1.80 6.09
CA SER A 134 -13.67 2.98 5.32
C SER A 134 -14.10 2.59 3.90
N ILE A 135 -15.02 3.37 3.33
CA ILE A 135 -15.45 3.29 1.93
C ILE A 135 -14.25 3.26 0.97
N GLU A 136 -13.19 4.02 1.27
CA GLU A 136 -11.98 4.06 0.44
C GLU A 136 -11.19 2.76 0.50
N THR A 137 -11.14 2.09 1.66
CA THR A 137 -10.49 0.78 1.80
C THR A 137 -11.14 -0.26 0.88
N ILE A 138 -12.47 -0.25 0.78
CA ILE A 138 -13.23 -1.15 -0.11
C ILE A 138 -13.00 -0.79 -1.57
N ARG A 139 -13.00 0.51 -1.90
CA ARG A 139 -12.67 0.96 -3.26
C ARG A 139 -11.28 0.47 -3.66
N GLN A 140 -10.28 0.61 -2.78
CA GLN A 140 -8.92 0.12 -3.03
C GLN A 140 -8.86 -1.41 -3.13
N ALA A 141 -9.62 -2.15 -2.32
CA ALA A 141 -9.73 -3.60 -2.42
C ALA A 141 -10.31 -4.04 -3.77
N LEU A 142 -11.37 -3.37 -4.25
CA LEU A 142 -11.96 -3.64 -5.56
C LEU A 142 -11.04 -3.27 -6.73
N LEU A 143 -10.32 -2.15 -6.62
CA LEU A 143 -9.33 -1.75 -7.62
C LEU A 143 -8.20 -2.77 -7.75
N ARG A 144 -7.74 -3.36 -6.64
CA ARG A 144 -6.73 -4.44 -6.66
C ARG A 144 -7.23 -5.69 -7.37
N LEU A 145 -8.53 -5.98 -7.30
CA LEU A 145 -9.17 -7.05 -8.06
C LEU A 145 -9.41 -6.70 -9.54
N GLY A 146 -9.04 -5.49 -9.97
CA GLY A 146 -9.30 -4.99 -11.33
C GLY A 146 -10.78 -4.70 -11.61
N VAL A 147 -11.58 -4.54 -10.55
CA VAL A 147 -13.03 -4.34 -10.64
C VAL A 147 -13.37 -2.86 -10.48
N GLY A 148 -13.83 -2.24 -11.58
CA GLY A 148 -14.41 -0.91 -11.54
C GLY A 148 -15.83 -0.96 -10.93
N TRP A 149 -16.10 -0.14 -9.91
CA TRP A 149 -17.44 -0.01 -9.34
C TRP A 149 -18.39 0.67 -10.35
N GLN A 150 -19.19 -0.11 -11.07
CA GLN A 150 -20.24 0.37 -11.97
C GLN A 150 -21.64 0.17 -11.37
N ARG A 151 -22.64 0.92 -11.85
CA ARG A 151 -24.02 0.84 -11.33
C ARG A 151 -24.55 -0.59 -11.35
N ALA A 152 -25.10 -1.01 -10.20
CA ALA A 152 -25.64 -2.32 -9.83
C ALA A 152 -26.48 -3.06 -10.89
N LYS A 153 -27.16 -2.35 -11.80
CA LYS A 153 -28.05 -2.94 -12.82
C LYS A 153 -27.33 -3.91 -13.78
N HIS A 154 -26.02 -3.77 -13.97
CA HIS A 154 -25.28 -4.51 -15.01
C HIS A 154 -24.55 -5.76 -14.54
N TRP A 155 -24.48 -6.05 -13.23
CA TRP A 155 -23.61 -7.14 -12.74
C TRP A 155 -24.10 -7.92 -11.52
N ILE A 156 -25.25 -7.57 -10.93
CA ILE A 156 -25.89 -8.38 -9.88
C ILE A 156 -26.70 -9.51 -10.52
N THR A 157 -26.43 -10.75 -10.12
CA THR A 157 -27.31 -11.90 -10.40
C THR A 157 -28.40 -11.92 -9.32
N SER A 158 -29.62 -11.48 -9.67
CA SER A 158 -30.78 -11.57 -8.78
C SER A 158 -31.26 -13.03 -8.70
N PRO A 159 -31.31 -13.66 -7.52
CA PRO A 159 -31.78 -15.04 -7.34
C PRO A 159 -33.29 -15.06 -7.08
N ASP A 160 -34.06 -14.42 -7.94
CA ASP A 160 -35.53 -14.36 -7.82
C ASP A 160 -36.15 -15.31 -8.86
N PRO A 161 -36.89 -16.37 -8.43
CA PRO A 161 -37.47 -17.35 -9.34
C PRO A 161 -38.42 -16.72 -10.38
N ASP A 162 -39.03 -15.59 -10.06
CA ASP A 162 -39.91 -14.85 -10.97
C ASP A 162 -39.16 -13.91 -11.92
N TYR A 163 -37.87 -13.66 -11.68
CA TYR A 163 -37.01 -12.86 -12.58
C TYR A 163 -36.55 -13.66 -13.80
N LEU A 164 -36.40 -14.98 -13.66
CA LEU A 164 -36.07 -15.87 -14.79
C LEU A 164 -37.20 -15.93 -15.81
N LYS A 165 -38.47 -15.85 -15.38
CA LYS A 165 -39.63 -15.87 -16.29
C LYS A 165 -39.77 -14.63 -17.16
N LYS A 166 -39.17 -13.50 -16.76
CA LYS A 166 -39.33 -12.20 -17.44
C LYS A 166 -38.17 -11.83 -18.37
N LYS A 167 -37.10 -12.65 -18.44
CA LYS A 167 -35.86 -12.35 -19.17
C LYS A 167 -35.53 -13.36 -20.27
N ASN A 168 -36.53 -14.04 -20.83
CA ASN A 168 -36.33 -14.95 -21.97
C ASN A 168 -36.19 -14.22 -23.33
N ASP A 169 -36.32 -12.88 -23.39
CA ASP A 169 -36.24 -12.13 -24.64
C ASP A 169 -34.94 -11.32 -24.85
N VAL A 170 -33.95 -11.42 -23.96
CA VAL A 170 -32.66 -10.73 -24.17
C VAL A 170 -31.49 -11.61 -23.76
N THR A 171 -30.79 -12.13 -24.77
CA THR A 171 -29.51 -12.83 -24.65
C THR A 171 -28.51 -11.97 -23.86
N PRO A 172 -28.11 -12.36 -22.64
CA PRO A 172 -27.10 -11.62 -21.89
C PRO A 172 -25.73 -12.06 -22.38
N SER A 173 -25.00 -11.17 -23.07
CA SER A 173 -23.59 -11.38 -23.37
C SER A 173 -22.79 -11.44 -22.06
N LEU A 174 -22.20 -12.61 -21.75
CA LEU A 174 -21.27 -12.82 -20.64
C LEU A 174 -19.94 -12.08 -20.89
N ARG A 175 -19.88 -10.75 -20.71
CA ARG A 175 -18.61 -10.02 -20.80
C ARG A 175 -18.45 -9.01 -19.67
N TRP A 176 -17.38 -9.20 -18.91
CA TRP A 176 -16.96 -8.34 -17.80
C TRP A 176 -16.30 -7.05 -18.32
N PRO A 177 -16.64 -5.85 -17.81
CA PRO A 177 -15.90 -4.63 -18.15
C PRO A 177 -14.52 -4.66 -17.51
N SER A 178 -13.47 -4.67 -18.33
CA SER A 178 -12.10 -4.52 -17.86
C SER A 178 -11.85 -3.08 -17.41
N ALA A 179 -10.92 -2.86 -16.49
CA ALA A 179 -10.58 -1.53 -15.96
C ALA A 179 -10.11 -0.49 -17.01
N ARG A 180 -9.95 -0.86 -18.29
CA ARG A 180 -9.52 0.05 -19.36
C ARG A 180 -10.66 0.87 -19.98
N ASP A 181 -11.91 0.50 -19.74
CA ASP A 181 -13.07 1.16 -20.37
C ASP A 181 -13.66 2.22 -19.43
N GLY A 182 -13.13 3.44 -19.51
CA GLY A 182 -13.84 4.65 -19.06
C GLY A 182 -13.28 5.39 -17.85
N LEU A 183 -12.09 5.97 -17.99
CA LEU A 183 -11.75 7.21 -17.28
C LEU A 183 -12.58 8.35 -17.89
N SER A 184 -13.75 8.66 -17.33
CA SER A 184 -14.43 9.92 -17.58
C SER A 184 -15.33 10.33 -16.43
N ALA A 185 -14.87 11.38 -15.76
CA ALA A 185 -15.61 12.46 -15.12
C ALA A 185 -16.81 12.11 -14.22
N ILE A 186 -16.69 12.42 -12.92
CA ILE A 186 -17.67 13.29 -12.25
C ILE A 186 -16.93 14.23 -11.29
N ARG A 187 -17.15 15.51 -11.59
CA ARG A 187 -16.72 16.73 -10.92
C ARG A 187 -17.35 16.83 -9.53
N MET A 188 -16.54 17.16 -8.52
CA MET A 188 -17.02 17.62 -7.21
C MET A 188 -17.92 18.85 -7.40
N ARG A 189 -19.13 18.81 -6.86
CA ARG A 189 -19.89 20.01 -6.51
C ARG A 189 -19.87 20.12 -4.99
N CYS A 190 -18.99 20.98 -4.48
CA CYS A 190 -19.03 21.43 -3.10
C CYS A 190 -20.32 22.23 -2.89
N GLY A 191 -21.13 21.83 -1.91
CA GLY A 191 -22.23 22.64 -1.39
C GLY A 191 -21.66 23.75 -0.52
N GLY A 192 -21.91 25.00 -0.91
CA GLY A 192 -21.71 26.17 -0.07
C GLY A 192 -22.99 26.48 0.69
N VAL A 193 -22.83 26.73 1.98
CA VAL A 193 -23.87 27.08 2.96
C VAL A 193 -24.08 28.59 2.93
N ALA A 194 -25.35 29.02 2.87
CA ALA A 194 -25.93 30.14 3.63
C ALA A 194 -27.45 30.00 3.54
#